data_AF-A0A3B9VIP8-F1
#
_entry.id   AF-A0A3B9VIP8-F1
#
_cell.length_a   1.000
_cell.length_b   1.000
_cell.length_c   1.000
_cell.angle_alpha   90.00
_cell.angle_beta   90.00
_cell.angle_gamma   90.00
#
_symmetry.space_group_name_H-M   'P 1'
#
loop_
_entity.id
_entity.type
_entity.pdbx_description
1 polymer ?
#
loop_
_entity_poly.entity_id
_entity_poly.type
_entity_poly.pdbx_seq_one_letter_code
_entity_poly.pdbx_strand_id
1 'polypeptide(L)'
;MVRSKVAANLLMFIFLLGGLFMFTRTPQEFMPDTRLGVVNVNVQYDGATPDEVEKSVVLAIEESVRDINGIEKMSSTSAEGRGSIKLELFKGANEYQVYQFTGDEKRTQQTGWNTFDWIEKVVSLGAGEIVLNCMNQDGVRQGYDIEQLKQARAKCSVPLIASGGAGTIEHFSDVYQQADVDGALAASVFHKGIIPINDLKAYLKEQNIEVRP
;
A
#
# COMPACT_ATOMS: atom_id res chain seq x y z
N MET A 1 2.46 -60.34 35.85
CA MET A 1 2.35 -59.65 34.55
C MET A 1 1.46 -58.40 34.70
N VAL A 2 1.88 -57.41 35.49
CA VAL A 2 1.17 -56.13 35.71
C VAL A 2 2.22 -55.04 35.92
N ARG A 3 2.88 -54.57 34.85
CA ARG A 3 3.91 -53.52 35.02
C ARG A 3 4.03 -52.53 33.86
N SER A 4 3.00 -52.39 33.01
CA SER A 4 2.97 -51.35 31.98
C SER A 4 1.66 -50.58 31.87
N LYS A 5 0.55 -51.05 32.46
CA LYS A 5 -0.75 -50.34 32.40
C LYS A 5 -0.74 -49.01 33.13
N VAL A 6 -0.12 -48.95 34.31
CA VAL A 6 -0.02 -47.71 35.10
C VAL A 6 0.87 -46.68 34.40
N ALA A 7 2.01 -47.12 33.84
CA ALA A 7 2.90 -46.26 33.07
C ALA A 7 2.22 -45.71 31.80
N ALA A 8 1.47 -46.55 31.08
CA ALA A 8 0.71 -46.14 29.90
C ALA A 8 -0.38 -45.11 30.24
N ASN A 9 -1.13 -45.32 31.33
CA ASN A 9 -2.14 -44.37 31.78
C ASN A 9 -1.53 -43.04 32.23
N LEU A 10 -0.38 -43.07 32.89
CA LEU A 10 0.33 -41.85 33.31
C LEU A 10 0.82 -41.06 32.08
N LEU A 11 1.37 -41.75 31.09
CA LEU A 11 1.82 -41.16 29.83
C LEU A 11 0.65 -40.53 29.06
N MET A 12 -0.51 -41.21 29.05
CA MET A 12 -1.74 -40.70 28.43
C MET A 12 -2.23 -39.41 29.11
N PHE A 13 -2.17 -39.33 30.44
CA PHE A 13 -2.51 -38.12 31.18
C PHE A 13 -1.57 -36.96 30.86
N ILE A 14 -0.27 -37.22 30.70
CA ILE A 14 0.72 -36.21 30.32
C ILE A 14 0.42 -35.68 28.91
N PHE A 15 0.09 -36.55 27.95
CA PHE A 15 -0.29 -36.12 26.61
C PHE A 15 -1.60 -35.34 26.58
N LEU A 16 -2.60 -35.74 27.37
CA LEU A 16 -3.88 -35.02 27.45
C LEU A 16 -3.70 -33.62 28.07
N LEU A 17 -2.94 -33.51 29.15
CA LEU A 17 -2.67 -32.22 29.80
C LEU A 17 -1.78 -31.33 28.93
N GLY A 18 -0.75 -31.90 28.30
CA GLY A 18 0.12 -31.19 27.36
C GLY A 18 -0.64 -30.73 26.11
N GLY A 19 -1.55 -31.56 25.59
CA GLY A 19 -2.42 -31.23 24.47
C GLY A 19 -3.41 -30.10 24.81
N LEU A 20 -4.06 -30.15 25.98
CA LEU A 20 -4.96 -29.09 26.43
C LEU A 20 -4.22 -27.76 26.64
N PHE A 21 -3.01 -27.81 27.18
CA PHE A 21 -2.16 -26.63 27.37
C PHE A 21 -1.71 -26.04 26.03
N MET A 22 -1.26 -26.88 25.08
CA MET A 22 -0.88 -26.44 23.74
C MET A 22 -2.08 -25.95 22.91
N PHE A 23 -3.28 -26.52 23.11
CA PHE A 23 -4.50 -26.04 22.44
C PHE A 23 -4.81 -24.58 22.80
N THR A 24 -4.63 -24.18 24.06
CA THR A 24 -4.80 -22.77 24.47
C THR A 24 -3.66 -21.84 24.02
N ARG A 25 -2.54 -22.41 23.56
CA ARG A 25 -1.36 -21.66 23.08
C ARG A 25 -1.11 -21.81 21.59
N THR A 26 -1.99 -22.50 20.87
CA THR A 26 -1.88 -22.61 19.42
C THR A 26 -2.17 -21.23 18.85
N PRO A 27 -1.22 -20.58 18.14
CA PRO A 27 -1.50 -19.33 17.47
C PRO A 27 -2.63 -19.61 16.48
N GLN A 28 -3.77 -18.94 16.63
CA GLN A 28 -4.77 -18.94 15.57
C GLN A 28 -4.13 -18.21 14.38
N GLU A 29 -3.83 -18.94 13.31
CA GLU A 29 -3.48 -18.31 12.05
C GLU A 29 -4.71 -17.51 11.61
N PHE A 30 -4.63 -16.19 11.79
CA PHE A 30 -5.50 -15.24 11.14
C PHE A 30 -5.32 -15.47 9.64
N MET A 31 -6.21 -16.24 9.02
CA MET A 31 -6.30 -16.25 7.57
C MET A 31 -7.01 -14.94 7.20
N PRO A 32 -6.29 -13.93 6.66
CA PRO A 32 -6.97 -12.74 6.19
C PRO A 32 -7.94 -13.17 5.09
N ASP A 33 -9.17 -12.65 5.11
CA ASP A 33 -10.16 -12.85 4.06
C ASP A 33 -9.66 -12.14 2.78
N THR A 34 -8.72 -12.77 2.08
CA THR A 34 -8.05 -12.19 0.92
C THR A 34 -8.90 -12.42 -0.30
N ARG A 35 -9.73 -11.43 -0.60
CA ARG A 35 -10.27 -11.24 -1.95
C ARG A 35 -9.11 -10.81 -2.85
N LEU A 36 -8.44 -11.78 -3.48
CA LEU A 36 -7.46 -11.50 -4.53
C LEU A 36 -8.14 -10.78 -5.69
N GLY A 37 -7.55 -9.68 -6.16
CA GLY A 37 -7.98 -9.02 -7.38
C GLY A 37 -7.59 -9.88 -8.58
N VAL A 38 -8.58 -10.41 -9.30
CA VAL A 38 -8.36 -11.22 -10.51
C VAL A 38 -8.94 -10.48 -11.70
N VAL A 39 -8.09 -10.19 -12.69
CA VAL A 39 -8.51 -9.65 -13.98
C VAL A 39 -8.44 -10.78 -15.02
N ASN A 40 -9.55 -10.99 -15.73
CA ASN A 40 -9.61 -11.97 -16.82
C ASN A 40 -9.79 -11.22 -18.15
N VAL A 41 -8.81 -11.37 -19.03
CA VAL A 41 -8.84 -10.84 -20.40
C VAL A 41 -9.18 -12.01 -21.33
N ASN A 42 -10.30 -11.92 -22.03
CA ASN A 42 -10.71 -12.92 -23.02
C ASN A 42 -10.70 -12.29 -24.40
N VAL A 43 -9.95 -12.91 -25.32
CA VAL A 43 -9.83 -12.44 -26.70
C VAL A 43 -10.31 -13.53 -27.63
N GLN A 44 -11.19 -13.16 -28.55
CA GLN A 44 -11.68 -14.06 -29.59
C GLN A 44 -10.98 -13.71 -30.90
N TYR A 45 -10.50 -14.74 -31.60
CA TYR A 45 -9.71 -14.61 -32.81
C TYR A 45 -10.07 -15.70 -33.80
N ASP A 46 -11.18 -15.49 -34.51
CA ASP A 46 -11.86 -16.51 -35.32
C ASP A 46 -10.97 -17.12 -36.41
N GLY A 47 -11.05 -18.44 -36.56
CA GLY A 47 -10.36 -19.18 -37.63
C GLY A 47 -8.86 -19.43 -37.41
N ALA A 48 -8.31 -19.05 -36.26
CA ALA A 48 -6.91 -19.29 -35.93
C ALA A 48 -6.69 -20.56 -35.11
N THR A 49 -5.60 -21.25 -35.42
CA THR A 49 -5.13 -22.40 -34.64
C THR A 49 -4.62 -21.95 -33.26
N PRO A 50 -4.60 -22.83 -32.24
CA PRO A 50 -4.07 -22.48 -30.91
C PRO A 50 -2.67 -21.86 -30.93
N ASP A 51 -1.77 -22.37 -31.79
CA ASP A 51 -0.39 -21.86 -31.93
C ASP A 51 -0.35 -20.43 -32.52
N GLU A 52 -1.26 -20.11 -33.43
CA GLU A 52 -1.37 -18.76 -34.00
C GLU A 52 -1.97 -17.78 -32.99
N VAL A 53 -2.98 -18.21 -32.22
CA VAL A 53 -3.54 -17.42 -31.11
C VAL A 53 -2.46 -17.12 -30.07
N GLU A 54 -1.63 -18.10 -29.73
CA GLU A 54 -0.54 -17.93 -28.78
C GLU A 54 0.45 -16.86 -29.24
N LYS A 55 0.95 -16.99 -30.48
CA LYS A 55 2.00 -16.11 -31.01
C LYS A 55 1.53 -14.73 -31.38
N SER A 56 0.32 -14.60 -31.92
CA SER A 56 -0.18 -13.34 -32.46
C SER A 56 -0.96 -12.52 -31.44
N VAL A 57 -1.58 -13.17 -30.44
CA VAL A 57 -2.49 -12.51 -29.50
C VAL A 57 -1.99 -12.63 -28.07
N VAL A 58 -1.77 -13.85 -27.57
CA VAL A 58 -1.45 -14.05 -26.15
C VAL A 58 -0.10 -13.45 -25.80
N LEU A 59 0.97 -13.80 -26.53
CA LEU A 59 2.31 -13.26 -26.27
C LEU A 59 2.38 -11.73 -26.38
N ALA A 60 1.65 -11.15 -27.35
CA ALA A 60 1.59 -9.70 -27.51
C ALA A 60 0.94 -9.00 -26.31
N ILE A 61 -0.15 -9.59 -25.78
CA ILE A 61 -0.82 -9.05 -24.58
C ILE A 61 0.06 -9.26 -23.36
N GLU A 62 0.64 -10.44 -23.17
CA GLU A 62 1.57 -10.73 -22.07
C GLU A 62 2.74 -9.75 -22.04
N GLU A 63 3.34 -9.46 -23.20
CA GLU A 63 4.43 -8.50 -23.31
C GLU A 63 3.96 -7.08 -22.98
N SER A 64 2.76 -6.67 -23.43
CA SER A 64 2.21 -5.35 -23.13
C SER A 64 1.87 -5.12 -21.65
N VAL A 65 1.57 -6.19 -20.90
CA VAL A 65 1.22 -6.11 -19.48
C VAL A 65 2.37 -6.47 -18.54
N ARG A 66 3.49 -6.99 -19.06
CA ARG A 66 4.64 -7.43 -18.26
C ARG A 66 5.20 -6.34 -17.36
N ASP A 67 5.17 -5.10 -17.83
CA ASP A 67 5.71 -3.95 -17.10
C ASP A 67 4.69 -3.26 -16.20
N ILE A 68 3.46 -3.79 -16.10
CA ILE A 68 2.45 -3.26 -15.19
C ILE A 68 2.81 -3.66 -13.75
N ASN A 69 3.21 -2.66 -12.97
CA ASN A 69 3.40 -2.80 -11.53
C ASN A 69 2.09 -3.28 -10.88
N GLY A 70 2.16 -4.38 -10.12
CA GLY A 70 1.01 -4.90 -9.38
C GLY A 70 0.52 -6.29 -9.82
N ILE A 71 1.05 -6.87 -10.90
CA ILE A 71 0.75 -8.25 -11.28
C ILE A 71 1.65 -9.21 -10.49
N GLU A 72 1.05 -10.02 -9.62
CA GLU A 72 1.74 -11.05 -8.84
C GLU A 72 1.98 -12.31 -9.67
N LYS A 73 0.97 -12.69 -10.44
CA LYS A 73 1.03 -13.86 -11.30
C LYS A 73 0.22 -13.65 -12.57
N MET A 74 0.79 -14.12 -13.67
CA MET A 74 0.15 -14.14 -14.98
C MET A 74 0.05 -15.58 -15.45
N SER A 75 -1.13 -15.95 -15.93
CA SER A 75 -1.36 -17.25 -16.57
C SER A 75 -2.20 -17.07 -17.82
N SER A 76 -1.85 -17.78 -18.87
CA SER A 76 -2.47 -17.68 -20.17
C SER A 76 -2.89 -19.05 -20.68
N THR A 77 -3.89 -19.06 -21.55
CA THR A 77 -4.38 -20.28 -22.20
C THR A 77 -4.87 -19.91 -23.60
N SER A 78 -4.36 -20.64 -24.58
CA SER A 78 -4.76 -20.53 -25.99
C SER A 78 -5.57 -21.75 -26.39
N ALA A 79 -6.67 -21.49 -27.10
CA ALA A 79 -7.54 -22.48 -27.70
C ALA A 79 -7.88 -22.05 -29.14
N GLU A 80 -8.43 -22.96 -29.93
CA GLU A 80 -8.87 -22.63 -31.29
C GLU A 80 -9.86 -21.46 -31.25
N GLY A 81 -9.54 -20.40 -31.96
CA GLY A 81 -10.38 -19.21 -32.01
C GLY A 81 -10.37 -18.31 -30.76
N ARG A 82 -9.60 -18.63 -29.69
CA ARG A 82 -9.68 -17.88 -28.42
C ARG A 82 -8.40 -17.93 -27.58
N GLY A 83 -8.00 -16.78 -27.05
CA GLY A 83 -7.00 -16.67 -25.97
C GLY A 83 -7.65 -16.16 -24.68
N SER A 84 -7.21 -16.66 -23.53
CA SER A 84 -7.59 -16.13 -22.22
C SER A 84 -6.35 -15.88 -21.37
N ILE A 85 -6.27 -14.72 -20.76
CA ILE A 85 -5.18 -14.34 -19.85
C ILE A 85 -5.81 -13.98 -18.50
N LYS A 86 -5.36 -14.66 -17.45
CA LYS A 86 -5.69 -14.38 -16.07
C LYS A 86 -4.50 -13.70 -15.41
N LEU A 87 -4.75 -12.51 -14.87
CA LEU A 87 -3.82 -11.74 -14.06
C LEU A 87 -4.30 -11.79 -12.61
N GLU A 88 -3.44 -12.32 -11.73
CA GLU A 88 -3.60 -12.24 -10.29
C GLU A 88 -2.75 -11.06 -9.82
N LEU A 89 -3.39 -10.08 -9.18
CA LEU A 89 -2.71 -8.88 -8.70
C LEU A 89 -2.23 -9.06 -7.27
N PHE A 90 -1.09 -8.47 -6.92
CA PHE A 90 -0.61 -8.40 -5.54
C PHE A 90 -1.68 -7.78 -4.66
N LYS A 91 -1.81 -8.29 -3.43
CA LYS A 91 -2.57 -7.59 -2.38
C LYS A 91 -2.02 -6.18 -2.25
N GLY A 92 -2.83 -5.17 -2.57
CA GLY A 92 -2.42 -3.78 -2.46
C GLY A 92 -1.51 -3.27 -3.55
N ALA A 93 -1.56 -3.83 -4.76
CA ALA A 93 -0.98 -3.24 -5.97
C ALA A 93 -1.32 -1.74 -6.18
N ASN A 94 -2.34 -1.23 -5.47
CA ASN A 94 -2.72 0.17 -5.40
C ASN A 94 -3.12 0.63 -3.98
N GLU A 95 -2.72 -0.07 -2.91
CA GLU A 95 -3.14 0.28 -1.55
C GLU A 95 -2.00 0.90 -0.75
N TYR A 96 -2.18 2.16 -0.38
CA TYR A 96 -1.35 2.82 0.62
C TYR A 96 -1.51 2.12 1.98
N GLN A 97 -0.38 1.75 2.61
CA GLN A 97 -0.34 1.03 3.88
C GLN A 97 0.26 1.87 4.98
N VAL A 98 -0.21 1.66 6.22
CA VAL A 98 0.36 2.30 7.40
C VAL A 98 1.57 1.51 7.88
N TYR A 99 2.66 2.22 8.14
CA TYR A 99 3.88 1.68 8.73
C TYR A 99 4.11 2.26 10.12
N GLN A 100 4.78 1.48 10.98
CA GLN A 100 5.19 1.88 12.31
C GLN A 100 6.70 1.74 12.47
N PHE A 101 7.27 2.50 13.42
CA PHE A 101 8.71 2.56 13.71
C PHE A 101 9.58 3.04 12.53
N THR A 102 9.03 3.91 11.68
CA THR A 102 9.64 4.40 10.42
C THR A 102 10.92 5.25 10.60
N GLY A 103 11.32 5.56 11.83
CA GLY A 103 12.58 6.26 12.12
C GLY A 103 13.82 5.35 12.12
N ASP A 104 13.66 4.03 12.02
CA ASP A 104 14.75 3.06 11.94
C ASP A 104 14.36 1.96 10.95
N GLU A 105 15.04 1.92 9.80
CA GLU A 105 14.78 0.95 8.71
C GLU A 105 14.78 -0.50 9.20
N LYS A 106 15.58 -0.84 10.21
CA LYS A 106 15.65 -2.22 10.74
C LYS A 106 14.43 -2.60 11.58
N ARG A 107 13.69 -1.60 12.05
CA ARG A 107 12.52 -1.76 12.93
C ARG A 107 11.22 -1.41 12.24
N THR A 108 11.28 -0.72 11.10
CA THR A 108 10.12 -0.41 10.25
C THR A 108 9.31 -1.66 9.99
N GLN A 109 8.03 -1.59 10.32
CA GLN A 109 7.10 -2.69 10.17
C GLN A 109 5.82 -2.19 9.51
N GLN A 110 5.35 -2.95 8.52
CA GLN A 110 4.04 -2.76 7.93
C GLN A 110 2.96 -3.21 8.92
N THR A 111 1.90 -2.42 9.05
CA THR A 111 0.74 -2.79 9.87
C THR A 111 -0.33 -3.48 9.02
N GLY A 112 -1.42 -3.94 9.65
CA GLY A 112 -2.58 -4.46 8.93
C GLY A 112 -3.53 -3.39 8.39
N TRP A 113 -3.19 -2.10 8.52
CA TRP A 113 -4.08 -0.98 8.18
C TRP A 113 -3.78 -0.39 6.81
N ASN A 114 -4.82 -0.26 5.99
CA ASN A 114 -4.82 0.68 4.88
C ASN A 114 -4.77 2.12 5.42
N THR A 115 -4.02 2.99 4.74
CA THR A 115 -3.83 4.40 5.14
C THR A 115 -5.13 5.16 5.28
N PHE A 116 -6.08 4.99 4.36
CA PHE A 116 -7.32 5.76 4.36
C PHE A 116 -8.31 5.26 5.41
N ASP A 117 -8.41 3.95 5.58
CA ASP A 117 -9.21 3.35 6.66
C ASP A 117 -8.68 3.78 8.03
N TRP A 118 -7.35 3.88 8.16
CA TRP A 118 -6.72 4.36 9.38
C TRP A 118 -7.03 5.83 9.64
N ILE A 119 -6.94 6.69 8.62
CA ILE A 119 -7.30 8.12 8.72
C ILE A 119 -8.74 8.27 9.22
N GLU A 120 -9.70 7.59 8.58
CA GLU A 120 -11.11 7.64 8.98
C GLU A 120 -11.29 7.16 10.42
N LYS A 121 -10.59 6.08 10.79
CA LYS A 121 -10.62 5.55 12.16
C LYS A 121 -10.11 6.55 13.18
N VAL A 122 -8.93 7.15 13.00
CA VAL A 122 -8.36 8.08 14.00
C VAL A 122 -9.14 9.38 14.10
N VAL A 123 -9.70 9.86 12.99
CA VAL A 123 -10.61 11.03 12.99
C VAL A 123 -11.88 10.70 13.77
N SER A 124 -12.47 9.51 13.58
CA SER A 124 -13.64 9.07 14.36
C SER A 124 -13.36 8.95 15.87
N LEU A 125 -12.09 8.74 16.24
CA LEU A 125 -11.63 8.69 17.63
C LEU A 125 -11.32 10.07 18.22
N GLY A 126 -11.44 11.15 17.42
CA GLY A 126 -11.24 12.52 17.87
C GLY A 126 -9.89 13.13 17.53
N ALA A 127 -9.14 12.58 16.57
CA ALA A 127 -7.94 13.24 16.04
C ALA A 127 -8.32 14.61 15.44
N GLY A 128 -7.62 15.67 15.86
CA GLY A 128 -7.90 17.05 15.43
C GLY A 128 -7.10 17.54 14.22
N GLU A 129 -6.09 16.79 13.78
CA GLU A 129 -5.25 17.07 12.61
C GLU A 129 -4.60 15.76 12.15
N ILE A 130 -4.40 15.62 10.85
CA ILE A 130 -3.66 14.50 10.24
C ILE A 130 -2.42 15.04 9.54
N VAL A 131 -1.25 14.59 9.99
CA VAL A 131 0.01 14.80 9.27
C VAL A 131 0.32 13.52 8.49
N LEU A 132 0.14 13.56 7.17
CA LEU A 132 0.36 12.40 6.31
C LEU A 132 1.78 12.43 5.76
N ASN A 133 2.63 11.52 6.25
CA ASN A 133 3.96 11.31 5.68
C ASN A 133 3.90 10.31 4.52
N CYS A 134 4.05 10.79 3.29
CA CYS A 134 4.05 9.96 2.08
C CYS A 134 5.44 9.35 1.89
N MET A 135 5.68 8.17 2.47
CA MET A 135 7.00 7.51 2.46
C MET A 135 7.54 7.22 1.05
N ASN A 136 6.66 6.99 0.07
CA ASN A 136 7.06 6.76 -1.32
C ASN A 136 7.82 7.94 -1.92
N GLN A 137 7.54 9.16 -1.45
CA GLN A 137 8.18 10.38 -1.90
C GLN A 137 9.19 10.93 -0.90
N ASP A 138 9.32 10.33 0.29
CA ASP A 138 10.23 10.85 1.31
C ASP A 138 11.70 10.70 0.85
N GLY A 139 12.46 11.79 0.99
CA GLY A 139 13.84 11.87 0.51
C GLY A 139 14.02 11.96 -1.03
N VAL A 140 13.00 11.69 -1.84
CA VAL A 140 13.09 11.67 -3.33
C VAL A 140 13.17 13.09 -3.92
N ARG A 141 12.59 14.08 -3.23
CA ARG A 141 12.60 15.51 -3.63
C ARG A 141 11.96 15.80 -4.99
N GLN A 142 11.03 14.96 -5.44
CA GLN A 142 10.32 15.10 -6.71
C GLN A 142 8.89 15.65 -6.56
N GLY A 143 8.54 16.14 -5.37
CA GLY A 143 7.21 16.68 -5.08
C GLY A 143 6.47 15.85 -4.03
N TYR A 144 5.39 16.43 -3.53
CA TYR A 144 4.45 15.73 -2.65
C TYR A 144 3.65 14.69 -3.45
N ASP A 145 3.18 13.64 -2.78
CA ASP A 145 2.29 12.65 -3.41
C ASP A 145 0.86 13.20 -3.52
N ILE A 146 0.60 13.95 -4.59
CA ILE A 146 -0.69 14.60 -4.85
C ILE A 146 -1.84 13.59 -4.92
N GLU A 147 -1.60 12.41 -5.51
CA GLU A 147 -2.64 11.40 -5.68
C GLU A 147 -3.04 10.79 -4.32
N GLN A 148 -2.05 10.45 -3.49
CA GLN A 148 -2.31 9.96 -2.13
C GLN A 148 -3.04 11.00 -1.29
N LEU A 149 -2.62 12.27 -1.38
CA LEU A 149 -3.21 13.35 -0.60
C LEU A 149 -4.65 13.65 -1.01
N LYS A 150 -4.99 13.61 -2.32
CA LYS A 150 -6.37 13.72 -2.80
C LYS A 150 -7.27 12.63 -2.23
N GLN A 151 -6.79 11.39 -2.23
CA GLN A 151 -7.54 10.26 -1.68
C GLN A 151 -7.69 10.38 -0.15
N ALA A 152 -6.65 10.85 0.54
CA ALA A 152 -6.69 11.13 1.98
C ALA A 152 -7.69 12.26 2.32
N ARG A 153 -7.68 13.35 1.55
CA ARG A 153 -8.61 14.49 1.73
C ARG A 153 -10.08 14.04 1.67
N ALA A 154 -10.40 13.12 0.77
CA ALA A 154 -11.76 12.59 0.64
C ALA A 154 -12.26 11.83 1.89
N LYS A 155 -11.35 11.40 2.78
CA LYS A 155 -11.64 10.63 4.00
C LYS A 155 -11.33 11.40 5.28
N CYS A 156 -10.52 12.44 5.19
CA CYS A 156 -10.18 13.32 6.31
C CYS A 156 -11.19 14.46 6.37
N SER A 157 -11.75 14.76 7.54
CA SER A 157 -12.60 15.95 7.76
C SER A 157 -11.91 17.04 8.60
N VAL A 158 -10.74 16.73 9.14
CA VAL A 158 -9.91 17.63 9.93
C VAL A 158 -8.76 18.19 9.08
N PRO A 159 -7.99 19.16 9.58
CA PRO A 159 -6.81 19.66 8.88
C PRO A 159 -5.87 18.55 8.43
N LEU A 160 -5.48 18.57 7.15
CA LEU A 160 -4.59 17.62 6.51
C LEU A 160 -3.28 18.31 6.14
N ILE A 161 -2.18 17.84 6.71
CA ILE A 161 -0.84 18.36 6.46
C ILE A 161 -0.05 17.37 5.60
N ALA A 162 0.42 17.81 4.44
CA ALA A 162 1.28 17.01 3.57
C ALA A 162 2.71 16.95 4.09
N SER A 163 3.31 15.76 4.15
CA SER A 163 4.72 15.57 4.54
C SER A 163 5.41 14.58 3.59
N GLY A 164 6.66 14.87 3.24
CA GLY A 164 7.50 14.04 2.36
C GLY A 164 7.56 14.57 0.92
N GLY A 165 8.75 14.53 0.30
CA GLY A 165 8.93 14.75 -1.13
C GLY A 165 9.17 16.17 -1.64
N ALA A 166 9.00 17.21 -0.82
CA ALA A 166 9.34 18.58 -1.22
C ALA A 166 10.80 18.73 -1.69
N GLY A 167 11.01 19.46 -2.79
CA GLY A 167 12.30 19.57 -3.47
C GLY A 167 12.55 20.95 -4.05
N THR A 168 11.55 21.52 -4.73
CA THR A 168 11.56 22.89 -5.25
C THR A 168 10.43 23.73 -4.63
N ILE A 169 10.40 25.04 -4.90
CA ILE A 169 9.37 25.94 -4.38
C ILE A 169 8.00 25.67 -5.01
N GLU A 170 7.98 25.23 -6.27
CA GLU A 170 6.77 24.91 -7.05
C GLU A 170 6.01 23.73 -6.43
N HIS A 171 6.73 22.76 -5.84
CA HIS A 171 6.09 21.63 -5.16
C HIS A 171 5.15 22.08 -4.03
N PHE A 172 5.40 23.23 -3.40
CA PHE A 172 4.52 23.76 -2.37
C PHE A 172 3.25 24.36 -2.96
N SER A 173 3.33 25.13 -4.05
CA SER A 173 2.11 25.63 -4.71
C SER A 173 1.27 24.49 -5.29
N ASP A 174 1.94 23.48 -5.88
CA ASP A 174 1.28 22.32 -6.45
C ASP A 174 0.44 21.58 -5.40
N VAL A 175 0.99 21.35 -4.21
CA VAL A 175 0.25 20.60 -3.18
C VAL A 175 -0.98 21.36 -2.66
N TYR A 176 -0.87 22.67 -2.46
CA TYR A 176 -2.02 23.48 -2.05
C TYR A 176 -3.09 23.56 -3.14
N GLN A 177 -2.70 23.75 -4.40
CA GLN A 177 -3.65 23.94 -5.51
C GLN A 177 -4.28 22.62 -5.97
N GLN A 178 -3.54 21.51 -5.92
CA GLN A 178 -3.98 20.25 -6.49
C GLN A 178 -4.56 19.29 -5.46
N ALA A 179 -4.06 19.28 -4.21
CA ALA A 179 -4.41 18.25 -3.23
C ALA A 179 -5.35 18.70 -2.10
N ASP A 180 -5.74 19.99 -2.06
CA ASP A 180 -6.66 20.54 -1.03
C ASP A 180 -6.19 20.25 0.41
N VAL A 181 -4.89 20.50 0.64
CA VAL A 181 -4.25 20.34 1.95
C VAL A 181 -4.28 21.65 2.74
N ASP A 182 -4.39 21.53 4.06
CA ASP A 182 -4.41 22.67 4.98
C ASP A 182 -3.00 23.16 5.34
N GLY A 183 -1.96 22.35 5.05
CA GLY A 183 -0.57 22.71 5.26
C GLY A 183 0.41 21.79 4.54
N ALA A 184 1.63 22.29 4.36
CA ALA A 184 2.74 21.57 3.75
C ALA A 184 3.97 21.60 4.67
N LEU A 185 4.45 20.40 5.04
CA LEU A 185 5.63 20.18 5.86
C LEU A 185 6.81 19.80 4.97
N ALA A 186 7.96 20.42 5.21
CA ALA A 186 9.23 20.01 4.62
C ALA A 186 10.36 20.17 5.63
N ALA A 187 11.35 19.29 5.59
CA ALA A 187 12.51 19.34 6.50
C ALA A 187 13.83 19.51 5.74
N SER A 188 14.14 18.60 4.80
CA SER A 188 15.47 18.53 4.19
C SER A 188 15.82 19.72 3.29
N VAL A 189 14.83 20.41 2.72
CA VAL A 189 15.03 21.61 1.88
C VAL A 189 15.39 22.84 2.70
N PHE A 190 14.87 22.95 3.93
CA PHE A 190 15.17 24.06 4.83
C PHE A 190 16.47 23.82 5.60
N HIS A 191 16.67 22.63 6.18
CA HIS A 191 17.89 22.32 6.94
C HIS A 191 19.16 22.37 6.06
N LYS A 192 19.04 22.07 4.77
CA LYS A 192 20.16 22.15 3.82
C LYS A 192 20.27 23.51 3.12
N GLY A 193 19.42 24.48 3.47
CA GLY A 193 19.44 25.82 2.88
C GLY A 193 19.15 25.86 1.37
N ILE A 194 18.44 24.86 0.84
CA ILE A 194 18.11 24.77 -0.60
C ILE A 194 17.02 25.78 -0.95
N ILE A 195 16.02 25.91 -0.07
CA ILE A 195 14.92 26.85 -0.22
C ILE A 195 14.94 27.78 1.01
N PRO A 196 15.28 29.06 0.83
CA PRO A 196 15.11 30.04 1.90
C PRO A 196 13.62 30.23 2.22
N ILE A 197 13.28 30.28 3.52
CA ILE A 197 11.86 30.39 3.94
C ILE A 197 11.21 31.68 3.42
N ASN A 198 11.97 32.79 3.37
CA ASN A 198 11.46 34.08 2.89
C ASN A 198 11.09 34.02 1.41
N ASP A 199 11.91 33.35 0.60
CA ASP A 199 11.67 33.18 -0.84
C ASP A 199 10.43 32.31 -1.08
N LEU A 200 10.29 31.23 -0.30
CA LEU A 200 9.09 30.40 -0.35
C LEU A 200 7.83 31.18 0.05
N LYS A 201 7.88 31.99 1.12
CA LYS A 201 6.75 32.82 1.53
C LYS A 201 6.37 33.84 0.44
N ALA A 202 7.36 34.48 -0.18
CA ALA A 202 7.15 35.43 -1.27
C ALA A 202 6.50 34.74 -2.48
N TYR A 203 7.04 33.59 -2.88
CA TYR A 203 6.52 32.78 -3.98
C TYR A 203 5.07 32.33 -3.74
N LEU A 204 4.77 31.77 -2.57
CA LEU A 204 3.41 31.34 -2.24
C LEU A 204 2.41 32.50 -2.24
N LYS A 205 2.85 33.68 -1.79
CA LYS A 205 2.03 34.90 -1.86
C LYS A 205 1.74 35.32 -3.32
N GLU A 206 2.72 35.21 -4.22
CA GLU A 206 2.53 35.44 -5.66
C GLU A 206 1.55 34.43 -6.28
N GLN A 207 1.53 33.19 -5.77
CA GLN A 207 0.57 32.15 -6.16
C GLN A 207 -0.81 32.30 -5.50
N ASN A 208 -1.09 33.41 -4.80
CA ASN A 208 -2.33 33.67 -4.06
C ASN A 208 -2.62 32.67 -2.93
N ILE A 209 -1.58 32.09 -2.33
CA ILE A 209 -1.68 31.23 -1.15
C ILE A 209 -1.41 32.07 0.09
N GLU A 210 -2.31 32.01 1.07
CA GLU A 210 -2.16 32.76 2.31
C GLU A 210 -1.00 32.21 3.15
N VAL A 211 -0.07 33.09 3.53
CA VAL A 211 1.06 32.73 4.36
C VAL A 211 1.19 33.71 5.51
N ARG A 212 1.50 33.20 6.70
CA ARG A 212 1.75 34.05 7.87
C ARG A 212 3.01 34.90 7.64
N PRO A 213 2.97 36.21 8.00
CA PRO A 213 4.13 37.10 7.87
C PRO A 213 5.37 36.54 8.58
#